data_AF-A0A924B1C5-F1
#
_entry.id   AF-A0A924B1C5-F1
#
_cell.length_a   1.000
_cell.length_b   1.000
_cell.length_c   1.000
_cell.angle_alpha   90.00
_cell.angle_beta   90.00
_cell.angle_gamma   90.00
#
_symmetry.space_group_name_H-M   'P 1'
#
loop_
_entity.id
_entity.type
_entity.pdbx_description
1 polymer ?
#
loop_
_entity_poly.entity_id
_entity_poly.type
_entity_poly.pdbx_seq_one_letter_code
_entity_poly.pdbx_strand_id
1 'polypeptide(L)'
;MTAFTVTPLSSLWDIFLLFTIPVGGGIPAGVLMAQTRNVGWVDMVAVYLLSDILLAFLFEPLMKFFIWSCQHSKFLAHVRESFKKSTGKLVAGYGAAPGPFALVLIAFGVDPMTGRAAAQAAGHGFLAGWTIAIMGDMLFFGVVAVSTICLNNFLGDGTWTAIIIMVAMLGFPALIRRFKNQK
;
A
#
# COMPACT_ATOMS: atom_id res chain seq x y z
N MET A 1 20.99 27.77 7.78
CA MET A 1 20.47 27.26 9.06
C MET A 1 18.97 27.03 8.89
N THR A 2 18.56 25.81 8.54
CA THR A 2 17.15 25.41 8.48
C THR A 2 16.65 25.31 9.92
N ALA A 3 15.79 26.24 10.34
CA ALA A 3 15.08 26.10 11.60
C ALA A 3 14.33 24.76 11.55
N PHE A 4 14.61 23.87 12.50
CA PHE A 4 13.73 22.74 12.80
C PHE A 4 12.45 23.34 13.36
N THR A 5 11.53 23.73 12.48
CA THR A 5 10.17 24.07 12.87
C THR A 5 9.58 22.81 13.47
N VAL A 6 9.45 22.78 14.79
CA VAL A 6 8.84 21.65 15.49
C VAL A 6 7.39 21.59 15.03
N THR A 7 7.08 20.61 14.18
CA THR A 7 5.73 20.38 13.70
C THR A 7 4.83 20.04 14.89
N PRO A 8 3.70 20.74 15.12
CA PRO A 8 2.83 20.46 16.24
C PRO A 8 2.34 19.01 16.22
N LEU A 9 2.35 18.33 17.38
CA LEU A 9 1.94 16.92 17.48
C LEU A 9 0.50 16.70 16.99
N SER A 10 -0.39 17.66 17.23
CA SER A 10 -1.77 17.62 16.70
C SER A 10 -1.83 17.62 15.17
N SER A 11 -0.88 18.30 14.52
CA SER A 11 -0.78 18.30 13.05
C SER A 11 -0.28 16.99 12.49
N LEU A 12 0.69 16.36 13.15
CA LEU A 12 1.16 15.04 12.76
C LEU A 12 0.09 13.97 13.00
N TRP A 13 -0.69 14.10 14.09
CA TRP A 13 -1.77 13.18 14.44
C TRP A 13 -2.90 13.15 13.40
N ASP A 14 -3.35 14.32 12.93
CA ASP A 14 -4.41 14.38 11.93
C ASP A 14 -3.98 13.75 10.59
N ILE A 15 -2.72 14.00 10.19
CA ILE A 15 -2.12 13.41 8.99
C ILE A 15 -1.97 11.89 9.16
N PHE A 16 -1.51 11.45 10.34
CA PHE A 16 -1.40 10.04 10.69
C PHE A 16 -2.74 9.31 10.54
N LEU A 17 -3.81 9.87 11.11
CA LEU A 17 -5.16 9.30 11.00
C LEU A 17 -5.59 9.17 9.54
N LEU A 18 -5.27 10.16 8.71
CA LEU A 18 -5.62 10.16 7.30
C LEU A 18 -4.88 9.08 6.50
N PHE A 19 -3.62 8.84 6.83
CA PHE A 19 -2.85 7.72 6.28
C PHE A 19 -3.28 6.35 6.82
N THR A 20 -3.90 6.31 7.99
CA THR A 20 -4.42 5.06 8.59
C THR A 20 -5.73 4.62 7.91
N ILE A 21 -6.40 5.49 7.15
CA ILE A 21 -7.66 5.17 6.47
C ILE A 21 -7.37 4.35 5.20
N PRO A 22 -7.79 3.07 5.12
CA PRO A 22 -7.51 2.18 3.99
C PRO A 22 -8.38 2.46 2.75
N VAL A 23 -8.99 3.64 2.68
CA VAL A 23 -9.80 4.09 1.54
C VAL A 23 -8.90 4.99 0.69
N GLY A 24 -8.62 4.57 -0.55
CA GLY A 24 -7.50 5.02 -1.41
C GLY A 24 -7.28 6.53 -1.64
N GLY A 25 -8.08 7.41 -1.06
CA GLY A 25 -7.79 8.85 -0.96
C GLY A 25 -6.87 9.26 0.20
N GLY A 26 -6.50 8.33 1.10
CA GLY A 26 -5.68 8.64 2.28
C GLY A 26 -4.33 9.30 1.96
N ILE A 27 -3.63 8.84 0.93
CA ILE A 27 -2.32 9.38 0.52
C ILE A 27 -2.45 10.80 -0.06
N PRO A 28 -3.26 11.07 -1.11
CA PRO A 28 -3.36 12.42 -1.67
C PRO A 28 -3.86 13.44 -0.65
N ALA A 29 -4.88 13.06 0.15
CA ALA A 29 -5.43 13.95 1.15
C ALA A 29 -4.44 14.22 2.30
N GLY A 30 -3.69 13.20 2.75
CA GLY A 30 -2.66 13.38 3.77
C GLY A 30 -1.48 14.23 3.29
N VAL A 31 -1.08 14.08 2.02
CA VAL A 31 -0.02 14.90 1.40
C VAL A 31 -0.44 16.37 1.27
N LEU A 32 -1.67 16.64 0.80
CA LEU A 32 -2.19 18.00 0.71
C LEU A 32 -2.38 18.64 2.09
N MET A 33 -2.81 17.86 3.09
CA MET A 33 -2.91 18.31 4.46
C MET A 33 -1.53 18.62 5.07
N ALA A 34 -0.52 17.81 4.76
CA ALA A 34 0.86 18.09 5.15
C ALA A 34 1.38 19.40 4.53
N GLN A 35 1.06 19.68 3.26
CA GLN A 35 1.40 20.95 2.62
C GLN A 35 0.72 22.15 3.29
N THR A 36 -0.59 22.07 3.58
CA THR A 36 -1.31 23.18 4.24
C THR A 36 -0.83 23.46 5.65
N ARG A 37 -0.25 22.45 6.32
CA ARG A 37 0.31 22.56 7.68
C ARG A 37 1.83 22.77 7.71
N ASN A 38 2.46 23.03 6.56
CA ASN A 38 3.91 23.22 6.42
C ASN A 38 4.76 22.09 7.03
N VAL A 39 4.26 20.86 6.95
CA VAL A 39 4.98 19.68 7.45
C VAL A 39 6.08 19.30 6.45
N GLY A 40 7.30 19.13 6.96
CA GLY A 40 8.45 18.76 6.14
C GLY A 40 8.29 17.36 5.51
N TRP A 41 8.96 17.14 4.39
CA TRP A 41 8.95 15.85 3.69
C TRP A 41 9.39 14.67 4.58
N VAL A 42 10.41 14.89 5.42
CA VAL A 42 10.93 13.86 6.33
C VAL A 42 9.90 13.46 7.38
N ASP A 43 9.23 14.44 7.99
CA ASP A 43 8.18 14.19 8.98
C ASP A 43 7.00 13.44 8.35
N MET A 44 6.61 13.83 7.12
CA MET A 44 5.53 13.18 6.39
C MET A 44 5.84 11.71 6.08
N VAL A 45 7.04 11.41 5.58
CA VAL A 45 7.50 10.04 5.32
C VAL A 45 7.55 9.23 6.63
N ALA A 46 8.03 9.83 7.72
CA ALA A 46 8.10 9.17 9.02
C ALA A 46 6.71 8.82 9.56
N VAL A 47 5.74 9.74 9.47
CA VAL A 47 4.35 9.51 9.87
C VAL A 47 3.70 8.42 9.00
N TYR A 48 3.94 8.45 7.70
CA TYR A 48 3.44 7.43 6.78
C TYR A 48 4.01 6.03 7.10
N LEU A 49 5.33 5.94 7.31
CA LEU A 49 5.99 4.70 7.72
C LEU A 49 5.47 4.17 9.07
N LEU A 50 5.21 5.04 10.03
CA LEU A 50 4.63 4.65 11.32
C LEU A 50 3.20 4.12 11.15
N SER A 51 2.42 4.71 10.25
CA SER A 51 1.07 4.23 9.90
C SER A 51 1.16 2.80 9.35
N ASP A 52 2.07 2.56 8.40
CA ASP A 52 2.29 1.24 7.80
C ASP A 52 2.72 0.18 8.82
N ILE A 53 3.60 0.54 9.75
CA ILE A 53 4.01 -0.35 10.84
C ILE A 53 2.81 -0.69 11.73
N LEU A 54 1.99 0.30 12.11
CA LEU A 54 0.80 0.07 12.91
C LEU A 54 -0.21 -0.82 12.18
N LEU A 55 -0.42 -0.58 10.89
CA LEU A 55 -1.25 -1.42 10.03
C LEU A 55 -0.71 -2.85 9.98
N ALA A 56 0.61 -3.05 9.87
CA ALA A 56 1.22 -4.37 9.88
C ALA A 56 0.88 -5.16 11.17
N PHE A 57 0.96 -4.50 12.32
CA PHE A 57 0.59 -5.10 13.61
C PHE A 57 -0.91 -5.36 13.76
N LEU A 58 -1.76 -4.56 13.11
CA LEU A 58 -3.22 -4.75 13.13
C LEU A 58 -3.68 -5.84 12.16
N PHE A 59 -3.14 -5.87 10.94
CA PHE A 59 -3.56 -6.76 9.88
C PHE A 59 -2.99 -8.17 10.01
N GLU A 60 -1.78 -8.36 10.56
CA GLU A 60 -1.24 -9.70 10.78
C GLU A 60 -2.13 -10.60 11.66
N PRO A 61 -2.56 -10.19 12.87
CA PRO A 61 -3.43 -11.02 13.69
C PRO A 61 -4.81 -11.22 13.03
N LEU A 62 -5.33 -10.20 12.34
CA LEU A 62 -6.58 -10.31 11.59
C LEU A 62 -6.48 -11.35 10.46
N MET A 63 -5.39 -11.32 9.68
CA MET A 63 -5.12 -12.30 8.63
C MET A 63 -4.93 -13.70 9.21
N LYS A 64 -4.19 -13.85 10.31
CA LYS A 64 -4.03 -15.14 11.00
C LYS A 64 -5.35 -15.67 11.52
N PHE A 65 -6.19 -14.82 12.10
CA PHE A 65 -7.53 -15.17 12.55
C PHE A 65 -8.41 -15.61 11.38
N PHE A 66 -8.33 -14.92 10.24
CA PHE A 66 -9.05 -15.30 9.04
C PHE A 66 -8.58 -16.63 8.47
N ILE A 67 -7.26 -16.87 8.41
CA ILE A 67 -6.69 -18.15 7.97
C ILE A 67 -7.10 -19.27 8.91
N TRP A 68 -7.04 -19.05 10.23
CA TRP A 68 -7.48 -20.01 11.24
C TRP A 68 -8.97 -20.33 11.09
N SER A 69 -9.82 -19.30 10.91
CA SER A 69 -11.25 -19.47 10.66
C SER A 69 -11.51 -20.26 9.37
N CYS A 70 -10.74 -20.00 8.32
CA CYS A 70 -10.80 -20.77 7.07
C CYS A 70 -10.37 -22.24 7.25
N GLN A 71 -9.40 -22.51 8.13
CA GLN A 71 -8.96 -23.89 8.44
C GLN A 71 -9.97 -24.67 9.27
N HIS A 72 -10.82 -23.97 10.03
CA HIS A 72 -11.85 -24.60 10.87
C HIS A 72 -13.08 -25.05 10.06
N SER A 73 -13.26 -24.55 8.84
CA SER A 73 -14.39 -24.91 7.97
C SER A 73 -13.97 -25.86 6.83
N LYS A 74 -14.55 -27.07 6.82
CA LYS A 74 -14.31 -28.08 5.76
C LYS A 74 -14.71 -27.60 4.36
N PHE A 75 -15.65 -26.65 4.26
CA PHE A 75 -16.09 -26.04 3.00
C PHE A 75 -15.02 -25.11 2.41
N LEU A 76 -14.38 -24.28 3.23
CA LEU A 76 -13.32 -23.36 2.78
C LEU A 76 -12.01 -24.08 2.47
N ALA A 77 -11.76 -25.24 3.09
CA ALA A 77 -10.63 -26.10 2.76
C ALA A 77 -10.65 -26.59 1.29
N HIS A 78 -11.83 -26.91 0.75
CA HIS A 78 -12.01 -27.33 -0.65
C HIS A 78 -11.81 -26.17 -1.64
N VAL A 79 -12.28 -24.97 -1.26
CA VAL A 79 -12.03 -23.73 -2.04
C VAL A 79 -10.54 -23.42 -2.06
N ARG A 80 -9.85 -23.56 -0.91
CA ARG A 80 -8.39 -23.39 -0.81
C ARG A 80 -7.64 -24.35 -1.71
N GLU A 81 -8.00 -25.63 -1.74
CA GLU A 81 -7.33 -26.61 -2.61
C GLU A 81 -7.54 -26.28 -4.09
N SER A 82 -8.75 -25.89 -4.48
CA SER A 82 -9.03 -25.44 -5.85
C SER A 82 -8.22 -24.19 -6.21
N PHE A 83 -8.11 -23.23 -5.29
CA PHE A 83 -7.27 -22.04 -5.49
C PHE A 83 -5.78 -22.42 -5.56
N LYS A 84 -5.28 -23.29 -4.67
CA LYS A 84 -3.88 -23.77 -4.67
C LYS A 84 -3.52 -24.45 -5.99
N LYS A 85 -4.44 -25.25 -6.55
CA LYS A 85 -4.26 -25.91 -7.86
C LYS A 85 -4.18 -24.91 -9.00
N SER A 86 -5.02 -23.87 -8.99
CA SER A 86 -5.03 -22.81 -10.01
C SER A 86 -3.83 -21.87 -9.88
N THR A 87 -3.47 -21.48 -8.67
CA THR A 87 -2.29 -20.66 -8.38
C THR A 87 -1.00 -21.42 -8.67
N GLY A 88 -0.91 -22.72 -8.36
CA GLY A 88 0.25 -23.55 -8.69
C GLY A 88 0.53 -23.65 -10.20
N LYS A 89 -0.52 -23.70 -11.03
CA LYS A 89 -0.38 -23.65 -12.49
C LYS A 89 0.08 -22.29 -13.02
N LEU A 90 -0.31 -21.20 -12.35
CA LEU A 90 0.13 -19.84 -12.68
C LEU A 90 1.55 -19.53 -12.20
N VAL A 91 1.93 -20.04 -11.02
CA VAL A 91 3.25 -19.84 -10.40
C VAL A 91 4.33 -20.69 -11.09
N ALA A 92 3.98 -21.82 -11.72
CA ALA A 92 4.91 -22.61 -12.53
C ALA A 92 5.58 -21.79 -13.65
N GLY A 93 4.96 -20.69 -14.12
CA GLY A 93 5.53 -19.78 -15.11
C GLY A 93 6.43 -18.68 -14.55
N TYR A 94 6.46 -18.46 -13.23
CA TYR A 94 7.16 -17.34 -12.57
C TYR A 94 8.34 -17.76 -11.68
N GLY A 95 8.60 -19.07 -11.55
CA GLY A 95 9.66 -19.61 -10.69
C GLY A 95 9.18 -19.84 -9.25
N ALA A 96 9.75 -20.86 -8.59
CA ALA A 96 9.25 -21.44 -7.33
C ALA A 96 9.27 -20.52 -6.11
N ALA A 97 9.99 -19.39 -6.18
CA ALA A 97 10.00 -18.37 -5.14
C ALA A 97 10.32 -17.01 -5.80
N PRO A 98 9.36 -16.09 -5.94
CA PRO A 98 9.67 -14.74 -6.42
C PRO A 98 10.69 -14.11 -5.46
N GLY A 99 11.81 -13.64 -6.01
CA GLY A 99 12.86 -13.01 -5.21
C GLY A 99 12.35 -11.78 -4.45
N PRO A 100 13.06 -11.30 -3.41
CA PRO A 100 12.63 -10.17 -2.58
C PRO A 100 12.26 -8.92 -3.41
N PHE A 101 13.01 -8.65 -4.47
CA PHE A 101 12.74 -7.54 -5.38
C PHE A 101 11.41 -7.68 -6.15
N ALA A 102 11.07 -8.89 -6.61
CA ALA A 102 9.81 -9.15 -7.28
C ALA A 102 8.62 -8.99 -6.31
N LEU A 103 8.81 -9.37 -5.04
CA LEU A 103 7.80 -9.18 -4.01
C LEU A 103 7.58 -7.69 -3.67
N VAL A 104 8.65 -6.89 -3.61
CA VAL A 104 8.54 -5.42 -3.48
C VAL A 104 7.76 -4.84 -4.65
N LEU A 105 8.02 -5.28 -5.88
CA LEU A 105 7.28 -4.83 -7.06
C LEU A 105 5.80 -5.23 -7.03
N ILE A 106 5.47 -6.41 -6.49
CA ILE A 106 4.07 -6.84 -6.30
C ILE A 106 3.37 -5.95 -5.27
N ALA A 107 4.04 -5.65 -4.15
CA ALA A 107 3.51 -4.75 -3.12
C ALA A 107 3.29 -3.33 -3.66
N PHE A 108 4.28 -2.82 -4.40
CA PHE A 108 4.22 -1.52 -5.08
C PHE A 108 3.10 -1.43 -6.12
N GLY A 109 2.91 -2.49 -6.91
CA GLY A 109 2.00 -2.47 -8.04
C GLY A 109 0.54 -2.81 -7.72
N VAL A 110 0.28 -3.40 -6.55
CA VAL A 110 -1.07 -3.83 -6.15
C VAL A 110 -1.47 -3.16 -4.85
N ASP A 111 -0.91 -3.61 -3.73
CA ASP A 111 -1.10 -3.06 -2.39
C ASP A 111 -0.21 -3.83 -1.38
N PRO A 112 0.08 -3.25 -0.20
CA PRO A 112 0.90 -3.89 0.83
C PRO A 112 0.33 -5.22 1.37
N MET A 113 -1.00 -5.40 1.40
CA MET A 113 -1.61 -6.66 1.88
C MET A 113 -1.38 -7.79 0.88
N THR A 114 -1.53 -7.51 -0.42
CA THR A 114 -1.20 -8.45 -1.50
C THR A 114 0.30 -8.76 -1.50
N GLY A 115 1.15 -7.75 -1.30
CA GLY A 115 2.59 -7.91 -1.12
C GLY A 115 2.94 -8.85 0.05
N ARG A 116 2.32 -8.65 1.21
CA ARG A 116 2.50 -9.49 2.40
C ARG A 116 2.01 -10.93 2.18
N ALA A 117 0.89 -11.11 1.49
CA ALA A 117 0.37 -12.43 1.13
C ALA A 117 1.31 -13.17 0.17
N ALA A 118 1.85 -12.46 -0.83
CA ALA A 118 2.84 -13.01 -1.76
C ALA A 118 4.16 -13.39 -1.05
N ALA A 119 4.65 -12.56 -0.13
CA ALA A 119 5.83 -12.87 0.66
C ALA A 119 5.63 -14.10 1.56
N GLN A 120 4.42 -14.27 2.13
CA GLN A 120 4.07 -15.48 2.87
C GLN A 120 4.09 -16.74 2.00
N ALA A 121 3.56 -16.62 0.78
CA ALA A 121 3.53 -17.72 -0.18
C ALA A 121 4.95 -18.12 -0.62
N ALA A 122 5.88 -17.17 -0.66
CA ALA A 122 7.31 -17.40 -0.90
C ALA A 122 8.07 -17.92 0.35
N GLY A 123 7.41 -18.08 1.50
CA GLY A 123 8.02 -18.62 2.72
C GLY A 123 8.68 -17.60 3.65
N HIS A 124 8.50 -16.30 3.40
CA HIS A 124 9.02 -15.27 4.31
C HIS A 124 8.18 -15.19 5.59
N GLY A 125 8.88 -15.09 6.74
CA GLY A 125 8.25 -14.89 8.05
C GLY A 125 7.67 -13.49 8.23
N PHE A 126 7.10 -13.23 9.42
CA PHE A 126 6.42 -11.97 9.77
C PHE A 126 7.25 -10.72 9.43
N LEU A 127 8.45 -10.60 10.01
CA LEU A 127 9.31 -9.43 9.84
C LEU A 127 9.72 -9.25 8.37
N ALA A 128 10.32 -10.26 7.75
CA ALA A 128 10.78 -10.16 6.37
C ALA A 128 9.63 -9.87 5.38
N GLY A 129 8.46 -10.50 5.57
CA GLY A 129 7.31 -10.30 4.71
C GLY A 129 6.72 -8.89 4.81
N TRP A 130 6.63 -8.33 6.02
CA TRP A 130 6.16 -6.96 6.22
C TRP A 130 7.21 -5.93 5.80
N THR A 131 8.49 -6.15 6.02
CA THR A 131 9.54 -5.26 5.51
C THR A 131 9.47 -5.14 3.99
N ILE A 132 9.29 -6.26 3.28
CA ILE A 132 9.12 -6.28 1.82
C ILE A 132 7.85 -5.54 1.39
N ALA A 133 6.73 -5.77 2.08
CA ALA A 133 5.46 -5.11 1.78
C ALA A 133 5.53 -3.58 1.99
N ILE A 134 6.06 -3.16 3.14
CA ILE A 134 6.25 -1.75 3.50
C ILE A 134 7.22 -1.08 2.52
N MET A 135 8.30 -1.76 2.11
CA MET A 135 9.21 -1.20 1.09
C MET A 135 8.50 -0.91 -0.24
N GLY A 136 7.62 -1.81 -0.69
CA GLY A 136 6.83 -1.58 -1.91
C GLY A 136 5.85 -0.43 -1.74
N ASP A 137 5.19 -0.35 -0.58
CA ASP A 137 4.22 0.71 -0.31
C ASP A 137 4.87 2.09 -0.16
N MET A 138 6.03 2.19 0.48
CA MET A 138 6.81 3.44 0.55
C MET A 138 7.20 3.98 -0.83
N LEU A 139 7.53 3.08 -1.78
CA LEU A 139 7.80 3.48 -3.16
C LEU A 139 6.53 4.02 -3.84
N PHE A 140 5.38 3.37 -3.61
CA PHE A 140 4.10 3.79 -4.14
C PHE A 140 3.68 5.15 -3.58
N PHE A 141 3.79 5.31 -2.27
CA PHE A 141 3.60 6.58 -1.57
C PHE A 141 4.47 7.68 -2.16
N GLY A 142 5.78 7.43 -2.36
CA GLY A 142 6.69 8.43 -2.93
C GLY A 142 6.23 8.91 -4.31
N VAL A 143 5.82 7.99 -5.19
CA VAL A 143 5.32 8.34 -6.52
C VAL A 143 4.03 9.17 -6.44
N VAL A 144 3.07 8.75 -5.61
CA VAL A 144 1.79 9.45 -5.45
C VAL A 144 1.99 10.81 -4.80
N ALA A 145 2.82 10.91 -3.77
CA ALA A 145 3.09 12.16 -3.05
C ALA A 145 3.78 13.18 -3.94
N VAL A 146 4.83 12.79 -4.69
CA VAL A 146 5.49 13.67 -5.67
C VAL A 146 4.51 14.10 -6.77
N SER A 147 3.70 13.16 -7.28
CA SER A 147 2.67 13.48 -8.29
C SER A 147 1.63 14.45 -7.75
N THR A 148 1.23 14.30 -6.48
CA THR A 148 0.28 15.18 -5.78
C THR A 148 0.83 16.58 -5.62
N ILE A 149 2.06 16.71 -5.15
CA ILE A 149 2.72 18.00 -4.99
C ILE A 149 2.90 18.70 -6.34
N CYS A 150 3.37 17.98 -7.35
CA CYS A 150 3.60 18.52 -8.70
C CYS A 150 2.28 18.99 -9.33
N LEU A 151 1.23 18.18 -9.23
CA LEU A 151 -0.07 18.49 -9.79
C LEU A 151 -0.75 19.65 -9.03
N ASN A 152 -0.62 19.70 -7.70
CA ASN A 152 -1.13 20.80 -6.89
C ASN A 152 -0.44 22.13 -7.25
N ASN A 153 0.87 22.09 -7.48
CA ASN A 153 1.63 23.28 -7.92
C ASN A 153 1.20 23.77 -9.31
N PHE A 154 0.72 22.87 -10.17
CA PHE A 154 0.24 23.22 -11.51
C PHE A 154 -1.20 23.74 -11.51
N LEU A 155 -2.10 23.11 -10.77
CA LEU A 155 -3.52 23.46 -10.71
C LEU A 155 -3.82 24.59 -9.73
N GLY A 156 -3.02 24.76 -8.69
CA GLY A 156 -3.26 25.70 -7.59
C GLY A 156 -4.44 25.34 -6.68
N ASP A 157 -5.16 24.24 -6.96
CA ASP A 157 -6.31 23.76 -6.17
C ASP A 157 -6.08 22.32 -5.68
N GLY A 158 -5.97 22.18 -4.37
CA GLY A 158 -5.78 20.89 -3.71
C GLY A 158 -6.98 19.95 -3.85
N THR A 159 -8.20 20.49 -4.00
CA THR A 159 -9.42 19.69 -4.12
C THR A 159 -9.45 18.93 -5.43
N TRP A 160 -9.25 19.64 -6.55
CA TRP A 160 -9.19 19.02 -7.88
C TRP A 160 -7.96 18.13 -8.01
N THR A 161 -6.84 18.52 -7.41
CA THR A 161 -5.65 17.65 -7.36
C THR A 161 -5.95 16.31 -6.69
N ALA A 162 -6.59 16.32 -5.52
CA ALA A 162 -6.98 15.09 -4.83
C ALA A 162 -7.94 14.25 -5.66
N ILE A 163 -8.97 14.87 -6.26
CA ILE A 163 -9.96 14.17 -7.09
C ILE A 163 -9.29 13.52 -8.31
N ILE A 164 -8.45 14.26 -9.02
CA ILE A 164 -7.76 13.74 -10.22
C ILE A 164 -6.86 12.55 -9.85
N ILE A 165 -6.12 12.64 -8.75
CA ILE A 165 -5.23 11.56 -8.33
C ILE A 165 -6.03 10.36 -7.83
N MET A 166 -7.11 10.56 -7.08
CA MET A 166 -8.01 9.46 -6.70
C MET A 166 -8.61 8.76 -7.92
N VAL A 167 -9.08 9.53 -8.91
CA VAL A 167 -9.59 8.98 -10.18
C VAL A 167 -8.48 8.25 -10.94
N ALA A 168 -7.25 8.78 -10.96
CA ALA A 168 -6.12 8.12 -11.58
C ALA A 168 -5.76 6.80 -10.88
N MET A 169 -5.73 6.77 -9.55
CA MET A 169 -5.43 5.56 -8.77
C MET A 169 -6.48 4.45 -9.00
N LEU A 170 -7.75 4.82 -9.13
CA LEU A 170 -8.83 3.86 -9.43
C LEU A 170 -8.90 3.49 -10.91
N GLY A 171 -8.67 4.44 -11.80
CA GLY A 171 -8.85 4.31 -13.24
C GLY A 171 -7.66 3.65 -13.95
N PHE A 172 -6.44 3.91 -13.49
CA PHE A 172 -5.21 3.43 -14.14
C PHE A 172 -5.10 1.90 -14.15
N PRO A 173 -5.34 1.17 -13.04
CA PRO A 173 -5.34 -0.29 -13.05
C PRO A 173 -6.45 -0.88 -13.93
N ALA A 174 -7.62 -0.23 -13.96
CA ALA A 174 -8.76 -0.65 -14.78
C ALA A 174 -8.49 -0.46 -16.28
N LEU A 175 -7.83 0.64 -16.66
CA LEU A 175 -7.42 0.90 -18.04
C LEU A 175 -6.40 -0.13 -18.52
N ILE A 176 -5.36 -0.39 -17.72
CA ILE A 176 -4.31 -1.38 -18.08
C ILE A 176 -4.92 -2.76 -18.27
N ARG A 177 -5.83 -3.18 -17.39
CA ARG A 177 -6.54 -4.46 -17.53
C ARG A 177 -7.39 -4.52 -18.80
N ARG A 178 -8.04 -3.42 -19.19
CA ARG A 178 -8.80 -3.36 -20.45
C ARG A 178 -7.89 -3.50 -21.68
N PHE A 179 -6.73 -2.85 -21.70
CA PHE A 179 -5.80 -2.97 -22.83
C PHE A 179 -5.14 -4.34 -22.94
N LYS A 180 -4.87 -5.00 -21.80
CA LYS A 180 -4.28 -6.35 -21.79
C LYS A 180 -5.27 -7.45 -22.21
N ASN A 181 -6.57 -7.26 -21.97
CA ASN A 181 -7.62 -8.22 -22.40
C ASN A 181 -8.03 -8.08 -23.89
N GLN A 182 -7.56 -7.04 -24.59
CA GLN A 182 -7.80 -6.86 -26.02
C GLN A 182 -6.63 -7.29 -26.92
N LYS A 183 -5.55 -7.80 -26.34
CA LYS A 183 -4.47 -8.52 -27.04
C LYS A 183 -4.56 -10.01 -26.73
#